data_AF-A0A949JQ15-F1
#
_entry.id   AF-A0A949JQ15-F1
#
_cell.length_a   1.000
_cell.length_b   1.000
_cell.length_c   1.000
_cell.angle_alpha   90.00
_cell.angle_beta   90.00
_cell.angle_gamma   90.00
#
_symmetry.space_group_name_H-M   'P 1'
#
loop_
_entity.id
_entity.type
_entity.pdbx_description
1 polymer ?
#
loop_
_entity_poly.entity_id
_entity_poly.type
_entity_poly.pdbx_seq_one_letter_code
_entity_poly.pdbx_strand_id
1 'polypeptide(L)'
;MLLENHDQIQQKENQIAERGQALLLSVEKNEAIITKKSLELEDALKAQAKTGFDSADRDTIKKVVGKANGRALNELRRSLVEDSADHRKGIMAVVDEYLIEVEQSASLFRSPLQVLSRHGMGDPKKTELISQLTGSGVAELQGTIAYAVATGDKLTLSAALLVADRGGKKYQSVDRAQLAQDAMGKEVAAVQIRLEELRTKLTAMKTTNKIFERGVSNNQDKIKAGLAARALDSRREKAGL
;
A
#
# COMPACT_ATOMS: atom_id res chain seq x y z
N MET A 1 -21.82 -6.83 1.49
CA MET A 1 -21.16 -5.52 1.28
C MET A 1 -19.81 -5.36 1.99
N LEU A 2 -19.69 -5.34 3.33
CA LEU A 2 -18.38 -5.22 3.99
C LEU A 2 -17.48 -6.47 3.82
N LEU A 3 -18.06 -7.67 3.92
CA LEU A 3 -17.37 -8.93 3.62
C LEU A 3 -17.01 -9.05 2.13
N GLU A 4 -17.93 -8.71 1.22
CA GLU A 4 -17.62 -8.67 -0.22
C GLU A 4 -16.49 -7.68 -0.56
N ASN A 5 -16.46 -6.50 0.07
CA ASN A 5 -15.35 -5.57 -0.10
C ASN A 5 -14.04 -6.13 0.46
N HIS A 6 -14.10 -6.89 1.55
CA HIS A 6 -12.92 -7.56 2.12
C HIS A 6 -12.37 -8.63 1.17
N ASP A 7 -13.24 -9.47 0.61
CA ASP A 7 -12.86 -10.54 -0.31
C ASP A 7 -12.34 -9.98 -1.63
N GLN A 8 -12.93 -8.89 -2.14
CA GLN A 8 -12.44 -8.18 -3.32
C GLN A 8 -11.07 -7.55 -3.06
N ILE A 9 -10.85 -6.94 -1.89
CA ILE A 9 -9.53 -6.42 -1.51
C ILE A 9 -8.54 -7.59 -1.47
N GLN A 10 -8.87 -8.71 -0.82
CA GLN A 10 -8.00 -9.87 -0.70
C GLN A 10 -7.63 -10.49 -2.06
N GLN A 11 -8.58 -10.61 -2.98
CA GLN A 11 -8.31 -11.10 -4.33
C GLN A 11 -7.36 -10.18 -5.09
N LYS A 12 -7.53 -8.85 -4.96
CA LYS A 12 -6.63 -7.87 -5.56
C LYS A 12 -5.24 -7.92 -4.92
N GLU A 13 -5.14 -8.11 -3.60
CA GLU A 13 -3.86 -8.34 -2.92
C GLU A 13 -3.09 -9.50 -3.54
N ASN A 14 -3.78 -10.62 -3.79
CA ASN A 14 -3.16 -11.81 -4.38
C ASN A 14 -2.68 -11.54 -5.81
N GLN A 15 -3.49 -10.89 -6.64
CA GLN A 15 -3.10 -10.53 -8.01
C GLN A 15 -1.91 -9.58 -8.05
N ILE A 16 -1.86 -8.60 -7.15
CA ILE A 16 -0.73 -7.68 -6.98
C ILE A 16 0.51 -8.44 -6.52
N ALA A 17 0.36 -9.37 -5.58
CA ALA A 17 1.47 -10.17 -5.09
C ALA A 17 2.08 -11.03 -6.21
N GLU A 18 1.26 -11.69 -7.02
CA GLU A 18 1.70 -12.51 -8.16
C GLU A 18 2.43 -11.67 -9.23
N ARG A 19 1.80 -10.58 -9.69
CA ARG A 19 2.40 -9.71 -10.72
C ARG A 19 3.63 -8.96 -10.20
N GLY A 20 3.59 -8.57 -8.93
CA GLY A 20 4.69 -7.93 -8.23
C GLY A 20 5.90 -8.86 -8.07
N GLN A 21 5.66 -10.12 -7.69
CA GLN A 21 6.72 -11.14 -7.65
C GLN A 21 7.32 -11.38 -9.03
N ALA A 22 6.50 -11.44 -10.09
CA ALA A 22 7.01 -11.59 -11.46
C ALA A 22 7.94 -10.42 -11.86
N LEU A 23 7.56 -9.17 -11.54
CA LEU A 23 8.42 -8.02 -11.76
C LEU A 23 9.74 -8.15 -10.97
N LEU A 24 9.64 -8.48 -9.69
CA LEU A 24 10.78 -8.54 -8.78
C LEU A 24 11.78 -9.61 -9.23
N LEU A 25 11.29 -10.81 -9.58
CA LEU A 25 12.09 -11.88 -10.17
C LEU A 25 12.73 -11.47 -11.51
N SER A 26 12.03 -10.72 -12.35
CA SER A 26 12.57 -10.23 -13.62
C SER A 26 13.71 -9.21 -13.41
N VAL A 27 13.55 -8.32 -12.43
CA VAL A 27 14.57 -7.32 -12.06
C VAL A 27 15.77 -8.01 -11.43
N GLU A 28 15.55 -8.92 -10.48
CA GLU A 28 16.62 -9.71 -9.85
C GLU A 28 17.43 -10.51 -10.87
N LYS A 29 16.76 -11.14 -11.84
CA LYS A 29 17.43 -11.85 -12.93
C LYS A 29 18.31 -10.92 -13.75
N ASN A 30 17.79 -9.74 -14.12
CA ASN A 30 18.55 -8.76 -14.90
C ASN A 30 19.70 -8.15 -14.11
N GLU A 31 19.52 -7.89 -12.81
CA GLU A 31 20.58 -7.44 -11.92
C GLU A 31 21.67 -8.52 -11.77
N ALA A 32 21.30 -9.79 -11.63
CA ALA A 32 22.25 -10.89 -11.58
C ALA A 32 23.10 -11.00 -12.87
N ILE A 33 22.50 -10.74 -14.04
CA ILE A 33 23.24 -10.68 -15.32
C ILE A 33 24.27 -9.54 -15.28
N ILE A 34 23.88 -8.36 -14.79
CA ILE A 34 24.78 -7.20 -14.66
C ILE A 34 25.92 -7.51 -13.66
N THR A 35 25.61 -8.08 -12.50
CA THR A 35 26.61 -8.45 -11.48
C THR A 35 27.58 -9.51 -11.97
N LYS A 36 27.07 -10.54 -12.67
CA LYS A 36 27.94 -11.54 -13.29
C LYS A 36 28.88 -10.87 -14.29
N LYS A 37 28.36 -9.96 -15.12
CA LYS A 37 29.19 -9.27 -16.11
C LYS A 37 30.22 -8.34 -15.47
N SER A 38 29.89 -7.68 -14.36
CA SER A 38 30.85 -6.84 -13.64
C SER A 38 31.99 -7.66 -13.06
N LEU A 39 31.70 -8.84 -12.50
CA LEU A 39 32.73 -9.76 -11.99
C LEU A 39 33.66 -10.25 -13.12
N GLU A 40 33.10 -10.67 -14.26
CA GLU A 40 33.90 -11.07 -15.43
C GLU A 40 34.85 -9.95 -15.90
N LEU A 41 34.37 -8.70 -15.92
CA LEU A 41 35.14 -7.54 -16.34
C LEU A 41 36.21 -7.14 -15.31
N GLU A 42 35.94 -7.29 -14.01
CA GLU A 42 36.93 -7.08 -12.95
C GLU A 42 38.05 -8.12 -13.00
N ASP A 43 37.71 -9.38 -13.23
CA ASP A 43 38.70 -10.45 -13.32
C ASP A 43 39.57 -10.32 -14.58
N ALA A 44 38.98 -9.92 -15.70
CA ALA A 44 39.71 -9.55 -16.91
C ALA A 44 40.68 -8.37 -16.66
N LEU A 45 40.23 -7.35 -15.92
CA LEU A 45 41.06 -6.18 -15.55
C LEU A 45 42.22 -6.58 -14.63
N LYS A 46 41.98 -7.46 -13.65
CA LYS A 46 43.03 -8.01 -12.77
C LYS A 46 44.04 -8.87 -13.56
N ALA A 47 43.59 -9.65 -14.54
CA ALA A 47 44.45 -10.44 -15.40
C ALA A 47 45.35 -9.56 -16.28
N GLN A 48 44.81 -8.50 -16.88
CA GLN A 48 45.58 -7.55 -17.68
C GLN A 48 46.58 -6.76 -16.84
N ALA A 49 46.23 -6.37 -15.61
CA ALA A 49 47.15 -5.66 -14.71
C ALA A 49 48.36 -6.50 -14.25
N LYS A 50 48.33 -7.83 -14.42
CA LYS A 50 49.46 -8.74 -14.14
C LYS A 50 50.43 -8.91 -15.30
N THR A 51 50.09 -8.43 -16.50
CA THR A 51 51.01 -8.45 -17.65
C THR A 51 52.17 -7.47 -17.40
N GLY A 52 53.40 -7.84 -17.79
CA GLY A 52 54.69 -7.32 -17.29
C GLY A 52 55.06 -5.86 -17.60
N PHE A 53 54.12 -4.92 -17.53
CA PHE A 53 54.33 -3.48 -17.69
C PHE A 53 54.94 -2.83 -16.43
N ASP A 54 55.52 -1.65 -16.55
CA ASP A 54 55.99 -0.85 -15.41
C ASP A 54 54.82 -0.34 -14.54
N SER A 55 55.09 0.05 -13.29
CA SER A 55 54.02 0.41 -12.33
C SER A 55 53.15 1.60 -12.78
N ALA A 56 53.75 2.59 -13.44
CA ALA A 56 53.05 3.76 -13.99
C ALA A 56 52.14 3.38 -15.18
N ASP A 57 52.59 2.48 -16.05
CA ASP A 57 51.83 1.98 -17.19
C ASP A 57 50.67 1.07 -16.75
N ARG A 58 50.86 0.29 -15.68
CA ARG A 58 49.77 -0.51 -15.10
C ARG A 58 48.61 0.37 -14.61
N ASP A 59 48.90 1.52 -14.00
CA ASP A 59 47.86 2.39 -13.44
C ASP A 59 47.12 3.20 -14.51
N THR A 60 47.78 3.57 -15.61
CA THR A 60 47.11 4.17 -16.77
C THR A 60 46.22 3.14 -17.48
N ILE A 61 46.72 1.92 -17.70
CA ILE A 61 45.94 0.81 -18.27
C ILE A 61 44.71 0.50 -17.43
N LYS A 62 44.85 0.36 -16.10
CA LYS A 62 43.71 0.16 -15.18
C LYS A 62 42.64 1.23 -15.34
N LYS A 63 43.01 2.51 -15.47
CA LYS A 63 42.07 3.62 -15.64
C LYS A 63 41.36 3.57 -17.00
N VAL A 64 42.08 3.27 -18.08
CA VAL A 64 41.50 3.19 -19.43
C VAL A 64 40.56 1.98 -19.56
N VAL A 65 41.01 0.80 -19.12
CA VAL A 65 40.22 -0.43 -19.12
C VAL A 65 39.03 -0.31 -18.16
N GLY A 66 39.22 0.25 -16.97
CA GLY A 66 38.12 0.51 -16.03
C GLY A 66 37.04 1.42 -16.61
N LYS A 67 37.43 2.47 -17.36
CA LYS A 67 36.48 3.32 -18.11
C LYS A 67 35.77 2.54 -19.22
N ALA A 68 36.47 1.71 -19.98
CA ALA A 68 35.87 0.89 -21.04
C ALA A 68 34.88 -0.14 -20.46
N ASN A 69 35.24 -0.82 -19.38
CA ASN A 69 34.38 -1.76 -18.65
C ASN A 69 33.13 -1.05 -18.08
N GLY A 70 33.30 0.14 -17.52
CA GLY A 70 32.17 0.97 -17.07
C GLY A 70 31.21 1.35 -18.21
N ARG A 71 31.73 1.65 -19.41
CA ARG A 71 30.89 1.89 -20.60
C ARG A 71 30.15 0.63 -21.02
N ALA A 72 30.82 -0.51 -21.08
CA ALA A 72 30.21 -1.79 -21.44
C ALA A 72 29.09 -2.21 -20.46
N LEU A 73 29.27 -1.98 -19.16
CA LEU A 73 28.22 -2.23 -18.15
C LEU A 73 27.03 -1.30 -18.32
N ASN A 74 27.27 -0.01 -18.60
CA ASN A 74 26.19 0.94 -18.85
C ASN A 74 25.41 0.61 -20.11
N GLU A 75 26.09 0.14 -21.16
CA GLU A 75 25.46 -0.28 -22.41
C GLU A 75 24.64 -1.56 -22.25
N LEU A 76 25.16 -2.56 -21.52
CA LEU A 76 24.40 -3.76 -21.15
C LEU A 76 23.17 -3.41 -20.31
N ARG A 77 23.31 -2.52 -19.32
CA ARG A 77 22.15 -2.08 -18.54
C ARG A 77 21.12 -1.39 -19.42
N ARG A 78 21.57 -0.51 -20.34
CA ARG A 78 20.68 0.19 -21.27
C ARG A 78 19.93 -0.80 -22.16
N SER A 79 20.61 -1.82 -22.71
CA SER A 79 19.96 -2.84 -23.53
C SER A 79 18.94 -3.64 -22.72
N LEU A 80 19.28 -4.08 -21.51
CA LEU A 80 18.34 -4.80 -20.63
C LEU A 80 17.12 -3.94 -20.24
N VAL A 81 17.34 -2.64 -20.01
CA VAL A 81 16.26 -1.69 -19.73
C VAL A 81 15.34 -1.51 -20.94
N GLU A 82 15.89 -1.48 -22.15
CA GLU A 82 15.16 -1.37 -23.41
C GLU A 82 14.39 -2.66 -23.73
N ASP A 83 15.07 -3.81 -23.68
CA ASP A 83 14.50 -5.13 -23.97
C ASP A 83 13.32 -5.49 -23.05
N SER A 84 13.38 -5.06 -21.79
CA SER A 84 12.29 -5.31 -20.83
C SER A 84 11.32 -4.13 -20.66
N ALA A 85 11.45 -3.06 -21.47
CA ALA A 85 10.67 -1.84 -21.30
C ALA A 85 9.16 -2.07 -21.39
N ASP A 86 8.69 -2.80 -22.41
CA ASP A 86 7.25 -2.97 -22.65
C ASP A 86 6.59 -3.82 -21.55
N HIS A 87 7.27 -4.88 -21.11
CA HIS A 87 6.79 -5.70 -20.00
C HIS A 87 6.70 -4.89 -18.70
N ARG A 88 7.75 -4.13 -18.36
CA ARG A 88 7.75 -3.28 -17.16
C ARG A 88 6.69 -2.19 -17.24
N LYS A 89 6.51 -1.53 -18.39
CA LYS A 89 5.44 -0.53 -18.60
C LYS A 89 4.05 -1.12 -18.39
N GLY A 90 3.79 -2.32 -18.93
CA GLY A 90 2.53 -3.02 -18.73
C GLY A 90 2.23 -3.28 -17.25
N ILE A 91 3.24 -3.73 -16.49
CA ILE A 91 3.11 -3.92 -15.03
C ILE A 91 2.91 -2.59 -14.32
N MET A 92 3.66 -1.54 -14.68
CA MET A 92 3.53 -0.22 -14.05
C MET A 92 2.17 0.43 -14.29
N ALA A 93 1.56 0.24 -15.47
CA ALA A 93 0.20 0.72 -15.74
C ALA A 93 -0.82 0.09 -14.78
N VAL A 94 -0.71 -1.22 -14.57
CA VAL A 94 -1.55 -1.96 -13.61
C VAL A 94 -1.29 -1.49 -12.18
N VAL A 95 -0.03 -1.28 -11.80
CA VAL A 95 0.32 -0.76 -10.46
C VAL A 95 -0.30 0.62 -10.23
N ASP A 96 -0.33 1.48 -11.25
CA ASP A 96 -0.94 2.81 -11.18
C ASP A 96 -2.46 2.74 -11.04
N GLU A 97 -3.11 1.85 -11.79
CA GLU A 97 -4.54 1.57 -11.63
C GLU A 97 -4.88 1.13 -10.20
N TYR A 98 -4.15 0.15 -9.65
CA TYR A 98 -4.38 -0.30 -8.28
C TYR A 98 -4.10 0.77 -7.23
N LEU A 99 -3.11 1.65 -7.44
CA LEU A 99 -2.88 2.77 -6.53
C LEU A 99 -4.11 3.70 -6.47
N ILE A 100 -4.73 3.98 -7.62
CA ILE A 100 -5.95 4.79 -7.69
C ILE A 100 -7.09 4.08 -6.94
N GLU A 101 -7.29 2.78 -7.16
CA GLU A 101 -8.31 2.00 -6.46
C GLU A 101 -8.11 1.94 -4.95
N VAL A 102 -6.86 1.80 -4.49
CA VAL A 102 -6.51 1.83 -3.07
C VAL A 102 -6.84 3.19 -2.46
N GLU A 103 -6.54 4.29 -3.15
CA GLU A 103 -6.89 5.64 -2.68
C GLU A 103 -8.40 5.86 -2.65
N GLN A 104 -9.13 5.38 -3.65
CA GLN A 104 -10.60 5.40 -3.66
C GLN A 104 -11.17 4.58 -2.50
N SER A 105 -10.65 3.37 -2.26
CA SER A 105 -11.08 2.50 -1.15
C SER A 105 -10.78 3.14 0.20
N ALA A 106 -9.59 3.72 0.37
CA ALA A 106 -9.20 4.41 1.60
C ALA A 106 -10.13 5.58 1.93
N SER A 107 -10.65 6.29 0.91
CA SER A 107 -11.63 7.36 1.11
C SER A 107 -12.94 6.86 1.74
N LEU A 108 -13.35 5.63 1.43
CA LEU A 108 -14.54 5.01 2.01
C LEU A 108 -14.30 4.68 3.49
N PHE A 109 -13.14 4.15 3.84
CA PHE A 109 -12.86 3.71 5.21
C PHE A 109 -12.24 4.79 6.10
N ARG A 110 -12.37 6.09 5.75
CA ARG A 110 -11.70 7.19 6.48
C ARG A 110 -12.17 7.35 7.94
N SER A 111 -13.43 7.04 8.24
CA SER A 111 -14.02 7.23 9.57
C SER A 111 -14.97 6.09 9.95
N PRO A 112 -14.89 5.54 11.18
CA PRO A 112 -15.83 4.55 11.69
C PRO A 112 -17.29 5.02 11.63
N LEU A 113 -17.55 6.31 11.86
CA LEU A 113 -18.90 6.87 11.77
C LEU A 113 -19.45 6.82 10.34
N GLN A 114 -18.63 7.10 9.33
CA GLN A 114 -19.03 7.00 7.92
C GLN A 114 -19.23 5.55 7.48
N VAL A 115 -18.45 4.62 8.01
CA VAL A 115 -18.62 3.20 7.71
C VAL A 115 -19.88 2.67 8.37
N LEU A 116 -20.13 3.02 9.63
CA LEU A 116 -21.33 2.64 10.36
C LEU A 116 -22.59 3.27 9.75
N SER A 117 -22.54 4.51 9.28
CA SER A 117 -23.70 5.16 8.65
C SER A 117 -24.16 4.45 7.37
N ARG A 118 -23.22 3.84 6.63
CA ARG A 118 -23.52 3.01 5.45
C ARG A 118 -23.90 1.57 5.79
N HIS A 119 -23.71 1.13 7.03
CA HIS A 119 -24.11 -0.22 7.45
C HIS A 119 -25.62 -0.39 7.27
N GLY A 120 -26.06 -1.42 6.55
CA GLY A 120 -27.48 -1.61 6.22
C GLY A 120 -28.06 -0.59 5.24
N MET A 121 -27.24 0.12 4.46
CA MET A 121 -27.75 0.95 3.38
C MET A 121 -28.41 0.08 2.31
N GLY A 122 -29.67 0.40 1.97
CA GLY A 122 -30.50 -0.44 1.08
C GLY A 122 -31.24 -1.58 1.79
N ASP A 123 -31.03 -1.78 3.10
CA ASP A 123 -31.75 -2.78 3.89
C ASP A 123 -33.13 -2.23 4.30
N PRO A 124 -34.24 -2.91 3.95
CA PRO A 124 -35.58 -2.49 4.37
C PRO A 124 -35.73 -2.44 5.89
N LYS A 125 -35.06 -3.34 6.64
CA LYS A 125 -35.10 -3.37 8.10
C LYS A 125 -34.50 -2.11 8.72
N LYS A 126 -33.42 -1.57 8.12
CA LYS A 126 -32.86 -0.28 8.55
C LYS A 126 -33.86 0.85 8.35
N THR A 127 -34.56 0.85 7.23
CA THR A 127 -35.57 1.86 6.91
C THR A 127 -36.73 1.81 7.92
N GLU A 128 -37.18 0.61 8.27
CA GLU A 128 -38.20 0.40 9.29
C GLU A 128 -37.75 0.90 10.67
N LEU A 129 -36.54 0.53 11.10
CA LEU A 129 -35.96 0.99 12.37
C LEU A 129 -35.87 2.52 12.42
N ILE A 130 -35.44 3.16 11.33
CA ILE A 130 -35.41 4.63 11.24
C ILE A 130 -36.83 5.18 11.41
N SER A 131 -37.84 4.59 10.77
CA SER A 131 -39.23 5.02 10.89
C SER A 131 -39.76 4.88 12.32
N GLN A 132 -39.47 3.77 13.00
CA GLN A 132 -39.89 3.50 14.37
C GLN A 132 -39.23 4.45 15.37
N LEU A 133 -37.95 4.79 15.16
CA LEU A 133 -37.20 5.70 16.02
C LEU A 133 -37.45 7.17 15.71
N THR A 134 -38.06 7.48 14.57
CA THR A 134 -38.42 8.84 14.20
C THR A 134 -39.57 9.31 15.09
N GLY A 135 -39.31 10.35 15.89
CA GLY A 135 -40.27 10.87 16.86
C GLY A 135 -40.03 10.43 18.29
N SER A 136 -39.15 9.45 18.53
CA SER A 136 -38.79 8.98 19.88
C SER A 136 -38.28 10.10 20.79
N GLY A 137 -38.48 9.94 22.09
CA GLY A 137 -37.89 10.82 23.10
C GLY A 137 -36.35 10.70 23.17
N VAL A 138 -35.69 11.65 23.86
CA VAL A 138 -34.23 11.56 24.10
C VAL A 138 -33.87 10.30 24.89
N ALA A 139 -34.65 9.97 25.92
CA ALA A 139 -34.43 8.79 26.75
C ALA A 139 -34.62 7.48 25.97
N GLU A 140 -35.65 7.38 25.14
CA GLU A 140 -35.93 6.19 24.31
C GLU A 140 -34.82 5.94 23.29
N LEU A 141 -34.35 7.00 22.62
CA LEU A 141 -33.26 6.87 21.66
C LEU A 141 -31.96 6.46 22.36
N GLN A 142 -31.64 7.04 23.52
CA GLN A 142 -30.47 6.65 24.31
C GLN A 142 -30.58 5.20 24.82
N GLY A 143 -31.76 4.76 25.26
CA GLY A 143 -31.99 3.37 25.65
C GLY A 143 -31.78 2.40 24.47
N THR A 144 -32.26 2.77 23.28
CA THR A 144 -32.05 1.99 22.06
C THR A 144 -30.57 1.91 21.69
N ILE A 145 -29.83 3.01 21.78
CA ILE A 145 -28.38 3.04 21.56
C ILE A 145 -27.67 2.13 22.56
N ALA A 146 -27.97 2.26 23.84
CA ALA A 146 -27.37 1.44 24.90
C ALA A 146 -27.63 -0.06 24.67
N TYR A 147 -28.87 -0.41 24.29
CA TYR A 147 -29.22 -1.77 23.92
C TYR A 147 -28.41 -2.26 22.72
N ALA A 148 -28.36 -1.48 21.63
CA ALA A 148 -27.64 -1.85 20.42
C ALA A 148 -26.13 -2.02 20.66
N VAL A 149 -25.52 -1.18 21.52
CA VAL A 149 -24.13 -1.33 21.93
C VAL A 149 -23.93 -2.61 22.74
N ALA A 150 -24.81 -2.89 23.71
CA ALA A 150 -24.71 -4.07 24.57
C ALA A 150 -24.88 -5.37 23.78
N THR A 151 -25.73 -5.39 22.76
CA THR A 151 -25.97 -6.58 21.91
C THR A 151 -25.07 -6.64 20.68
N GLY A 152 -24.28 -5.61 20.39
CA GLY A 152 -23.48 -5.51 19.18
C GLY A 152 -24.31 -5.35 17.90
N ASP A 153 -25.56 -4.88 17.98
CA ASP A 153 -26.43 -4.69 16.81
C ASP A 153 -26.08 -3.38 16.07
N LYS A 154 -25.17 -3.54 15.11
CA LYS A 154 -24.70 -2.44 14.25
C LYS A 154 -25.79 -1.84 13.38
N LEU A 155 -26.82 -2.61 13.01
CA LEU A 155 -27.92 -2.12 12.18
C LEU A 155 -28.77 -1.13 12.97
N THR A 156 -29.21 -1.55 14.16
CA THR A 156 -29.99 -0.71 15.08
C THR A 156 -29.19 0.50 15.53
N LEU A 157 -27.90 0.33 15.87
CA LEU A 157 -27.03 1.45 16.22
C LEU A 157 -26.92 2.44 15.05
N SER A 158 -26.69 1.97 13.82
CA SER A 158 -26.59 2.85 12.65
C SER A 158 -27.87 3.66 12.39
N ALA A 159 -29.04 3.03 12.58
CA ALA A 159 -30.34 3.69 12.44
C ALA A 159 -30.53 4.77 13.53
N ALA A 160 -30.26 4.42 14.78
CA ALA A 160 -30.40 5.33 15.92
C ALA A 160 -29.46 6.55 15.81
N LEU A 161 -28.19 6.35 15.39
CA LEU A 161 -27.25 7.47 15.20
C LEU A 161 -27.66 8.38 14.03
N LEU A 162 -28.27 7.83 12.97
CA LEU A 162 -28.79 8.64 11.86
C LEU A 162 -29.99 9.49 12.30
N VAL A 163 -30.89 8.94 13.11
CA VAL A 163 -32.00 9.70 13.71
C VAL A 163 -31.47 10.77 14.67
N ALA A 164 -30.44 10.45 15.47
CA ALA A 164 -29.77 11.40 16.35
C ALA A 164 -29.17 12.57 15.55
N ASP A 165 -28.50 12.28 14.44
CA ASP A 165 -27.92 13.29 13.55
C ASP A 165 -28.98 14.22 12.95
N ARG A 166 -30.09 13.65 12.44
CA ARG A 166 -31.22 14.42 11.89
C ARG A 166 -31.92 15.29 12.95
N GLY A 167 -31.95 14.85 14.21
CA GLY A 167 -32.60 15.59 15.30
C GLY A 167 -31.78 16.77 15.85
N GLY A 168 -30.53 16.94 15.41
CA GLY A 168 -29.70 18.09 15.75
C GLY A 168 -29.58 18.33 17.26
N LYS A 169 -29.95 19.53 17.73
CA LYS A 169 -29.83 19.94 19.15
C LYS A 169 -30.53 19.01 20.13
N LYS A 170 -31.63 18.35 19.72
CA LYS A 170 -32.39 17.45 20.59
C LYS A 170 -31.54 16.30 21.13
N TYR A 171 -30.59 15.81 20.34
CA TYR A 171 -29.75 14.64 20.67
C TYR A 171 -28.26 15.00 20.76
N GLN A 172 -27.93 16.26 21.04
CA GLN A 172 -26.54 16.73 21.12
C GLN A 172 -25.72 15.99 22.18
N SER A 173 -26.36 15.43 23.21
CA SER A 173 -25.72 14.63 24.25
C SER A 173 -25.18 13.27 23.76
N VAL A 174 -25.58 12.81 22.57
CA VAL A 174 -25.11 11.55 21.99
C VAL A 174 -23.74 11.76 21.35
N ASP A 175 -22.71 11.17 21.95
CA ASP A 175 -21.37 11.12 21.34
C ASP A 175 -21.32 10.04 20.25
N ARG A 176 -21.73 10.43 19.05
CA ARG A 176 -21.80 9.57 17.87
C ARG A 176 -20.41 9.11 17.41
N ALA A 177 -19.39 9.94 17.60
CA ALA A 177 -18.04 9.62 17.17
C ALA A 177 -17.47 8.49 18.03
N GLN A 178 -17.60 8.60 19.35
CA GLN A 178 -17.16 7.56 20.27
C GLN A 178 -17.96 6.26 20.08
N LEU A 179 -19.29 6.33 19.97
CA LEU A 179 -20.12 5.14 19.75
C LEU A 179 -19.77 4.40 18.45
N ALA A 180 -19.47 5.14 17.38
CA ALA A 180 -19.02 4.53 16.14
C ALA A 180 -17.60 3.96 16.23
N GLN A 181 -16.72 4.62 16.99
CA GLN A 181 -15.38 4.12 17.28
C GLN A 181 -15.43 2.80 18.05
N ASP A 182 -16.31 2.69 19.04
CA ASP A 182 -16.45 1.47 19.84
C ASP A 182 -17.04 0.31 19.02
N ALA A 183 -18.01 0.61 18.14
CA ALA A 183 -18.72 -0.40 17.35
C ALA A 183 -17.98 -0.87 16.08
N MET A 184 -17.16 -0.01 15.46
CA MET A 184 -16.54 -0.25 14.15
C MET A 184 -15.05 0.09 14.09
N GLY A 185 -14.47 0.64 15.16
CA GLY A 185 -13.11 1.19 15.13
C GLY A 185 -12.05 0.12 14.82
N LYS A 186 -12.20 -1.09 15.35
CA LYS A 186 -11.26 -2.19 15.09
C LYS A 186 -11.31 -2.64 13.63
N GLU A 187 -12.50 -2.82 13.07
CA GLU A 187 -12.68 -3.26 11.68
C GLU A 187 -12.17 -2.20 10.71
N VAL A 188 -12.46 -0.93 10.98
CA VAL A 188 -11.98 0.18 10.15
C VAL A 188 -10.46 0.32 10.23
N ALA A 189 -9.88 0.22 11.44
CA ALA A 189 -8.42 0.24 11.60
C ALA A 189 -7.75 -0.92 10.85
N ALA A 190 -8.31 -2.14 10.94
CA ALA A 190 -7.81 -3.30 10.23
C ALA A 190 -7.82 -3.10 8.70
N VAL A 191 -8.92 -2.58 8.14
CA VAL A 191 -9.01 -2.29 6.70
C VAL A 191 -8.03 -1.19 6.29
N GLN A 192 -7.93 -0.11 7.07
CA GLN A 192 -6.98 0.97 6.79
C GLN A 192 -5.53 0.46 6.77
N ILE A 193 -5.14 -0.37 7.74
CA ILE A 193 -3.80 -0.97 7.78
C ILE A 193 -3.54 -1.79 6.51
N ARG A 194 -4.47 -2.65 6.10
CA ARG A 194 -4.31 -3.44 4.86
C ARG A 194 -4.17 -2.57 3.61
N LEU A 195 -4.97 -1.52 3.49
CA LEU A 195 -4.87 -0.58 2.38
C LEU A 195 -3.51 0.14 2.36
N GLU A 196 -2.97 0.50 3.51
CA GLU A 196 -1.65 1.13 3.62
C GLU A 196 -0.49 0.16 3.34
N GLU A 197 -0.62 -1.11 3.73
CA GLU A 197 0.31 -2.17 3.36
C GLU A 197 0.35 -2.37 1.85
N LEU A 198 -0.82 -2.41 1.20
CA LEU A 198 -0.92 -2.47 -0.25
C LEU A 198 -0.27 -1.27 -0.92
N ARG A 199 -0.57 -0.06 -0.44
CA ARG A 199 0.05 1.17 -0.96
C ARG A 199 1.57 1.13 -0.84
N THR A 200 2.08 0.66 0.30
CA THR A 200 3.52 0.51 0.54
C THR A 200 4.15 -0.50 -0.41
N LYS A 201 3.52 -1.66 -0.63
CA LYS A 201 3.98 -2.65 -1.62
C LYS A 201 4.01 -2.09 -3.04
N LEU A 202 2.93 -1.43 -3.48
CA LEU A 202 2.84 -0.84 -4.83
C LEU A 202 3.87 0.28 -5.04
N THR A 203 4.06 1.16 -4.06
CA THR A 203 5.08 2.23 -4.13
C THR A 203 6.51 1.67 -4.09
N ALA A 204 6.75 0.57 -3.37
CA ALA A 204 8.02 -0.13 -3.40
C ALA A 204 8.30 -0.68 -4.81
N MET A 205 7.32 -1.30 -5.48
CA MET A 205 7.46 -1.78 -6.86
C MET A 205 7.84 -0.65 -7.83
N LYS A 206 7.18 0.52 -7.75
CA LYS A 206 7.55 1.70 -8.56
C LYS A 206 8.97 2.17 -8.27
N THR A 207 9.39 2.13 -7.01
CA THR A 207 10.74 2.50 -6.61
C THR A 207 11.78 1.53 -7.17
N THR A 208 11.53 0.22 -7.07
CA THR A 208 12.39 -0.81 -7.66
C THR A 208 12.54 -0.64 -9.17
N ASN A 209 11.45 -0.42 -9.90
CA ASN A 209 11.52 -0.16 -11.34
C ASN A 209 12.36 1.09 -11.66
N LYS A 210 12.16 2.19 -10.92
CA LYS A 210 12.95 3.42 -11.11
C LYS A 210 14.44 3.22 -10.82
N ILE A 211 14.78 2.44 -9.80
CA ILE A 211 16.18 2.13 -9.47
C ILE A 211 16.80 1.31 -10.59
N PHE A 212 16.09 0.32 -11.11
CA PHE A 212 16.56 -0.49 -12.24
C PHE A 212 16.81 0.38 -13.49
N GLU A 213 15.86 1.25 -13.85
CA GLU A 213 15.96 2.12 -15.03
C GLU A 213 17.08 3.15 -14.92
N ARG A 214 17.24 3.78 -13.74
CA ARG A 214 18.27 4.80 -13.51
C ARG A 214 19.64 4.20 -13.23
N GLY A 215 19.67 2.96 -12.76
CA GLY A 215 20.87 2.27 -12.34
C GLY A 215 21.52 2.80 -11.06
N VAL A 216 20.89 3.75 -10.38
CA VAL A 216 21.37 4.40 -9.16
C VAL A 216 20.25 4.45 -8.13
N SER A 217 20.54 4.02 -6.90
CA SER A 217 19.57 4.12 -5.80
C SER A 217 19.49 5.54 -5.27
N ASN A 218 18.29 6.08 -5.15
CA ASN A 218 18.07 7.36 -4.48
C ASN A 218 17.93 7.17 -2.97
N ASN A 219 18.84 7.77 -2.18
CA ASN A 219 18.82 7.67 -0.73
C ASN A 219 17.53 8.26 -0.12
N GLN A 220 16.95 9.28 -0.75
CA GLN A 220 15.67 9.84 -0.29
C GLN A 220 14.53 8.83 -0.40
N ASP A 221 14.50 8.02 -1.47
CA ASP A 221 13.45 7.03 -1.66
C ASP A 221 13.59 5.86 -0.66
N LYS A 222 14.82 5.47 -0.33
CA LYS A 222 15.11 4.50 0.75
C LYS A 222 14.63 4.99 2.12
N ILE A 223 14.92 6.26 2.45
CA ILE A 223 14.50 6.87 3.72
C ILE A 223 12.96 6.94 3.78
N LYS A 224 12.30 7.38 2.71
CA LYS A 224 10.83 7.44 2.62
C LYS A 224 10.20 6.05 2.82
N ALA A 225 10.75 5.02 2.17
CA ALA A 225 10.27 3.65 2.32
C ALA A 225 10.44 3.15 3.77
N GLY A 226 11.60 3.40 4.39
CA GLY A 226 11.84 3.04 5.79
C GLY A 226 10.92 3.75 6.78
N LEU A 227 10.65 5.04 6.56
CA LEU A 227 9.67 5.80 7.36
C LEU A 227 8.25 5.24 7.21
N ALA A 228 7.84 4.90 5.99
CA ALA A 228 6.52 4.33 5.72
C ALA A 228 6.34 2.96 6.41
N ALA A 229 7.35 2.08 6.33
CA ALA A 229 7.34 0.79 7.03
C ALA A 229 7.22 0.98 8.56
N ARG A 230 8.02 1.87 9.14
CA ARG A 230 7.96 2.15 10.59
C ARG A 230 6.61 2.74 11.03
N ALA A 231 6.01 3.59 10.20
CA ALA A 231 4.69 4.16 10.46
C ALA A 231 3.59 3.10 10.44
N LEU A 232 3.68 2.12 9.53
CA LEU A 232 2.80 0.97 9.48
C LEU A 232 2.91 0.10 10.74
N ASP A 233 4.13 -0.24 11.15
CA ASP A 233 4.36 -1.06 12.35
C ASP A 233 3.80 -0.37 13.60
N SER A 234 4.05 0.94 13.74
CA SER A 234 3.50 1.73 14.85
C SER A 234 1.97 1.78 14.86
N ARG A 235 1.32 1.66 13.70
CA ARG A 235 -0.15 1.63 13.58
C ARG A 235 -0.73 0.26 13.89
N ARG A 236 -0.06 -0.81 13.49
CA ARG A 236 -0.40 -2.19 13.86
C ARG A 236 -0.40 -2.37 15.37
N GLU A 237 0.68 -1.94 16.03
CA GLU A 237 0.80 -1.96 17.49
C GLU A 237 -0.36 -1.22 18.17
N LYS A 238 -0.71 -0.02 17.69
CA LYS A 238 -1.83 0.76 18.22
C LYS A 238 -3.20 0.13 17.98
N ALA A 239 -3.36 -0.63 16.90
CA ALA A 239 -4.60 -1.32 16.57
C ALA A 239 -4.74 -2.67 17.29
N GLY A 240 -3.68 -3.15 17.96
CA GLY A 240 -3.66 -4.48 18.58
C GLY A 240 -3.69 -5.61 17.54
N LEU A 241 -3.07 -5.37 16.38
CA LEU A 241 -2.95 -6.29 15.25
C LEU A 241 -1.49 -6.72 15.04
#